data_AF-A0A1T4M1N1-F1
#
_entry.id   AF-A0A1T4M1N1-F1
#
_cell.length_a   1.000
_cell.length_b   1.000
_cell.length_c   1.000
_cell.angle_alpha   90.00
_cell.angle_beta   90.00
_cell.angle_gamma   90.00
#
_symmetry.space_group_name_H-M   'P 1'
#
loop_
_entity.id
_entity.type
_entity.pdbx_description
1 polymer ?
#
loop_
_entity_poly.entity_id
_entity_poly.type
_entity_poly.pdbx_seq_one_letter_code
_entity_poly.pdbx_strand_id
1 'polypeptide(L)'
;MELREVLKKLTKKDLLDNLGIYGVKMPQSALKDRMIDGLMEFLEAKENKEVVEATERKARIILGAINFYGIIEGKDLNGFLEAVDENMECEEMKDFINKYYLLKNEVKYNEEEDLYISTLVEDEKALLSEMAKAKELKYNLLPTSEYIKYSEKDYLGKIPGFDKLEKIVGKERVVKLILASKNDKNPTDIIQDFVKGLTMATKEDAEALIDEGMKMINNVPLWVLKGYTAKEIVSSLKEKKVGRNEPCPCGSGKKYKKCCGK
;
A
#
# COMPACT_ATOMS: atom_id res chain seq x y z
N MET A 1 15.20 17.99 0.09
CA MET A 1 15.10 18.19 1.56
C MET A 1 15.09 16.87 2.34
N GLU A 2 14.58 15.77 1.78
CA GLU A 2 14.50 14.48 2.49
C GLU A 2 15.82 13.68 2.58
N LEU A 3 16.68 13.73 1.56
CA LEU A 3 17.90 12.91 1.52
C LEU A 3 18.94 13.28 2.59
N ARG A 4 19.09 14.58 2.87
CA ARG A 4 20.01 15.09 3.90
C ARG A 4 19.65 14.58 5.30
N GLU A 5 18.35 14.47 5.59
CA GLU A 5 17.86 13.94 6.86
C GLU A 5 18.09 12.42 6.98
N VAL A 6 18.00 11.68 5.87
CA VAL A 6 18.38 10.25 5.84
C VAL A 6 19.89 10.08 6.07
N LEU A 7 20.73 10.85 5.40
CA LEU A 7 22.19 10.78 5.54
C LEU A 7 22.65 11.10 6.98
N LYS A 8 21.95 12.00 7.68
CA LYS A 8 22.21 12.30 9.10
C LYS A 8 21.94 11.11 10.02
N LYS A 9 21.05 10.17 9.66
CA LYS A 9 20.73 8.98 10.47
C LYS A 9 21.78 7.87 10.35
N LEU A 10 22.58 7.85 9.28
CA LEU A 10 23.62 6.84 9.09
C LEU A 10 24.73 6.95 10.13
N THR A 11 25.32 5.82 10.53
CA THR A 11 26.48 5.85 11.42
C THR A 11 27.73 6.31 10.65
N LYS A 12 28.74 6.79 11.38
CA LYS A 12 30.03 7.17 10.79
C LYS A 12 30.66 6.00 10.01
N LYS A 13 30.52 4.79 10.53
CA LYS A 13 31.08 3.59 9.91
C LYS A 13 30.39 3.32 8.56
N ASP A 14 29.06 3.38 8.52
CA ASP A 14 28.30 3.17 7.29
C ASP A 14 28.65 4.19 6.19
N LEU A 15 28.82 5.46 6.56
CA LEU A 15 29.22 6.52 5.62
C LEU A 15 30.65 6.31 5.09
N LEU A 16 31.59 5.94 5.95
CA LEU A 16 33.00 5.73 5.57
C LEU A 16 33.19 4.47 4.73
N ASP A 17 32.51 3.38 5.10
CA ASP A 17 32.57 2.11 4.38
C ASP A 17 31.97 2.25 2.97
N ASN A 18 30.84 2.96 2.82
CA ASN A 18 30.23 3.21 1.51
C ASN A 18 31.05 4.17 0.63
N LEU A 19 31.85 5.06 1.21
CA LEU A 19 32.72 5.99 0.47
C LEU A 19 34.15 5.47 0.30
N GLY A 20 34.48 4.30 0.84
CA GLY A 20 35.82 3.70 0.76
C GLY A 20 36.91 4.50 1.50
N ILE A 21 36.54 5.27 2.53
CA ILE A 21 37.46 6.18 3.24
C ILE A 21 37.94 5.54 4.54
N TYR A 22 39.25 5.23 4.62
CA TYR A 22 39.89 4.66 5.81
C TYR A 22 40.93 5.60 6.43
N GLY A 23 41.09 5.57 7.76
CA GLY A 23 42.25 6.19 8.44
C GLY A 23 42.20 7.70 8.73
N VAL A 24 41.04 8.37 8.63
CA VAL A 24 40.94 9.83 8.83
C VAL A 24 41.01 10.23 10.32
N LYS A 25 42.00 11.09 10.66
CA LYS A 25 42.15 11.73 11.99
C LYS A 25 41.48 13.11 12.02
N MET A 26 40.17 13.16 12.27
CA MET A 26 39.40 14.40 12.46
C MET A 26 38.28 14.20 13.49
N PRO A 27 37.83 15.23 14.25
CA PRO A 27 36.70 15.10 15.18
C PRO A 27 35.45 14.56 14.48
N GLN A 28 34.78 13.60 15.12
CA GLN A 28 33.78 12.73 14.46
C GLN A 28 32.57 13.47 13.89
N SER A 29 32.11 14.55 14.55
CA SER A 29 30.97 15.36 14.09
C SER A 29 31.30 16.18 12.84
N ALA A 30 32.44 16.88 12.85
CA ALA A 30 32.88 17.73 11.74
C ALA A 30 33.18 16.94 10.45
N LEU A 31 33.63 15.68 10.58
CA LEU A 31 33.86 14.79 9.43
C LEU A 31 32.54 14.35 8.79
N LYS A 32 31.57 13.98 9.62
CA LYS A 32 30.25 13.54 9.15
C LYS A 32 29.53 14.68 8.42
N ASP A 33 29.53 15.88 8.96
CA ASP A 33 28.85 17.03 8.34
C ASP A 33 29.48 17.41 6.99
N ARG A 34 30.83 17.47 6.91
CA ARG A 34 31.53 17.74 5.64
C ARG A 34 31.33 16.65 4.59
N MET A 35 31.26 15.38 4.99
CA MET A 35 30.97 14.28 4.07
C MET A 35 29.55 14.37 3.53
N ILE A 36 28.58 14.74 4.39
CA ILE A 36 27.19 14.97 3.97
C ILE A 36 27.14 16.15 2.99
N ASP A 37 27.79 17.26 3.30
CA ASP A 37 27.77 18.45 2.44
C ASP A 37 28.40 18.18 1.06
N GLY A 38 29.58 17.53 1.03
CA GLY A 38 30.22 17.15 -0.24
C GLY A 38 29.42 16.12 -1.05
N LEU A 39 28.73 15.18 -0.38
CA LEU A 39 27.84 14.23 -1.05
C LEU A 39 26.59 14.94 -1.60
N MET A 40 26.02 15.89 -0.86
CA MET A 40 24.88 16.70 -1.33
C MET A 40 25.26 17.53 -2.56
N GLU A 41 26.41 18.21 -2.54
CA GLU A 41 26.92 18.95 -3.71
C GLU A 41 27.12 18.04 -4.93
N PHE A 42 27.68 16.84 -4.72
CA PHE A 42 27.85 15.84 -5.79
C PHE A 42 26.50 15.38 -6.36
N LEU A 43 25.52 15.10 -5.52
CA LEU A 43 24.19 14.62 -5.94
C LEU A 43 23.35 15.73 -6.60
N GLU A 44 23.56 16.99 -6.21
CA GLU A 44 22.89 18.15 -6.79
C GLU A 44 23.50 18.60 -8.13
N ALA A 45 24.69 18.08 -8.49
CA ALA A 45 25.27 18.28 -9.81
C ALA A 45 24.32 17.77 -10.91
N LYS A 46 24.18 18.55 -11.99
CA LYS A 46 23.20 18.30 -13.07
C LYS A 46 23.27 16.89 -13.65
N GLU A 47 24.49 16.36 -13.81
CA GLU A 47 24.76 15.01 -14.31
C GLU A 47 24.26 13.88 -13.40
N ASN A 48 24.17 14.13 -12.08
CA ASN A 48 23.71 13.14 -11.11
C ASN A 48 22.23 13.33 -10.74
N LYS A 49 21.71 14.55 -10.89
CA LYS A 49 20.33 14.89 -10.53
C LYS A 49 19.29 14.04 -11.25
N GLU A 50 19.48 13.78 -12.55
CA GLU A 50 18.57 12.93 -13.33
C GLU A 50 18.54 11.49 -12.81
N VAL A 51 19.70 10.94 -12.42
CA VAL A 51 19.81 9.59 -11.84
C VAL A 51 19.17 9.52 -10.46
N VAL A 52 19.35 10.55 -9.63
CA VAL A 52 18.74 10.65 -8.30
C VAL A 52 17.22 10.73 -8.41
N GLU A 53 16.69 11.59 -9.28
CA GLU A 53 15.25 11.74 -9.49
C GLU A 53 14.62 10.45 -10.04
N ALA A 54 15.30 9.77 -10.97
CA ALA A 54 14.86 8.47 -11.47
C ALA A 54 14.82 7.43 -10.34
N THR A 55 15.85 7.38 -9.50
CA THR A 55 15.94 6.43 -8.37
C THR A 55 14.85 6.70 -7.32
N GLU A 56 14.65 7.97 -6.95
CA GLU A 56 13.60 8.36 -6.00
C GLU A 56 12.21 8.04 -6.54
N ARG A 57 11.98 8.26 -7.84
CA ARG A 57 10.72 7.89 -8.48
C ARG A 57 10.46 6.38 -8.37
N LYS A 58 11.46 5.55 -8.66
CA LYS A 58 11.38 4.08 -8.51
C LYS A 58 11.04 3.71 -7.06
N ALA A 59 11.77 4.29 -6.10
CA ALA A 59 11.54 4.10 -4.67
C ALA A 59 10.08 4.38 -4.26
N ARG A 60 9.54 5.54 -4.69
CA ARG A 60 8.16 5.95 -4.39
C ARG A 60 7.12 5.00 -4.97
N ILE A 61 7.37 4.46 -6.16
CA ILE A 61 6.47 3.46 -6.78
C ILE A 61 6.37 2.23 -5.88
N ILE A 62 7.49 1.69 -5.41
CA ILE A 62 7.47 0.47 -4.59
C ILE A 62 6.83 0.75 -3.23
N LEU A 63 7.21 1.84 -2.56
CA LEU A 63 6.58 2.23 -1.29
C LEU A 63 5.06 2.38 -1.46
N GLY A 64 4.63 2.99 -2.56
CA GLY A 64 3.23 3.12 -2.92
C GLY A 64 2.53 1.78 -3.13
N ALA A 65 3.18 0.85 -3.80
CA ALA A 65 2.68 -0.51 -3.98
C ALA A 65 2.52 -1.22 -2.63
N ILE A 66 3.54 -1.16 -1.78
CA ILE A 66 3.52 -1.76 -0.43
C ILE A 66 2.37 -1.17 0.39
N ASN A 67 2.18 0.14 0.40
CA ASN A 67 1.07 0.78 1.09
C ASN A 67 -0.30 0.43 0.49
N PHE A 68 -0.37 0.25 -0.82
CA PHE A 68 -1.62 -0.10 -1.50
C PHE A 68 -2.05 -1.55 -1.26
N TYR A 69 -1.10 -2.50 -1.23
CA TYR A 69 -1.36 -3.92 -1.05
C TYR A 69 -1.18 -4.45 0.38
N GLY A 70 -0.57 -3.67 1.26
CA GLY A 70 -0.35 -4.00 2.67
C GLY A 70 0.86 -4.90 2.86
N ILE A 71 0.84 -6.08 2.24
CA ILE A 71 1.96 -7.03 2.24
C ILE A 71 2.23 -7.50 0.81
N ILE A 72 3.51 -7.55 0.43
CA ILE A 72 3.97 -8.07 -0.86
C ILE A 72 5.09 -9.08 -0.60
N GLU A 73 4.95 -10.28 -1.14
CA GLU A 73 6.03 -11.27 -1.16
C GLU A 73 7.12 -10.81 -2.14
N GLY A 74 8.39 -10.98 -1.79
CA GLY A 74 9.51 -10.52 -2.63
C GLY A 74 9.58 -11.21 -4.00
N LYS A 75 8.94 -12.37 -4.18
CA LYS A 75 8.75 -13.01 -5.49
C LYS A 75 7.69 -12.31 -6.36
N ASP A 76 6.64 -11.77 -5.75
CA ASP A 76 5.55 -11.08 -6.43
C ASP A 76 5.92 -9.63 -6.74
N LEU A 77 6.83 -9.06 -5.94
CA LEU A 77 7.41 -7.74 -6.19
C LEU A 77 8.06 -7.67 -7.58
N ASN A 78 8.75 -8.73 -8.02
CA ASN A 78 9.39 -8.75 -9.34
C ASN A 78 8.36 -8.63 -10.48
N GLY A 79 7.32 -9.47 -10.46
CA GLY A 79 6.27 -9.42 -11.48
C GLY A 79 5.48 -8.12 -11.47
N PHE A 80 5.38 -7.47 -10.30
CA PHE A 80 4.81 -6.13 -10.20
C PHE A 80 5.72 -5.08 -10.86
N LEU A 81 7.01 -5.08 -10.58
CA LEU A 81 7.95 -4.07 -11.07
C LEU A 81 8.11 -4.17 -12.59
N GLU A 82 8.22 -5.39 -13.14
CA GLU A 82 8.24 -5.63 -14.59
C GLU A 82 6.98 -5.07 -15.28
N ALA A 83 5.81 -5.19 -14.65
CA ALA A 83 4.55 -4.68 -15.20
C ALA A 83 4.45 -3.14 -15.17
N VAL A 84 5.24 -2.48 -14.33
CA VAL A 84 5.21 -1.02 -14.11
C VAL A 84 6.31 -0.30 -14.88
N ASP A 85 7.48 -0.91 -15.02
CA ASP A 85 8.61 -0.42 -15.82
C ASP A 85 9.50 -1.60 -16.24
N GLU A 86 9.48 -1.93 -17.54
CA GLU A 86 10.24 -3.05 -18.11
C GLU A 86 11.77 -2.91 -17.94
N ASN A 87 12.26 -1.70 -17.64
CA ASN A 87 13.69 -1.42 -17.42
C ASN A 87 14.06 -1.41 -15.92
N MET A 88 13.20 -1.97 -15.07
CA MET A 88 13.36 -1.95 -13.63
C MET A 88 13.99 -3.26 -13.12
N GLU A 89 15.26 -3.20 -12.78
CA GLU A 89 15.99 -4.32 -12.15
C GLU A 89 15.62 -4.46 -10.66
N CYS A 90 15.19 -5.67 -10.26
CA CYS A 90 14.67 -5.92 -8.92
C CYS A 90 15.74 -6.02 -7.83
N GLU A 91 16.93 -6.54 -8.15
CA GLU A 91 17.93 -6.87 -7.14
C GLU A 91 18.51 -5.61 -6.47
N GLU A 92 18.88 -4.61 -7.27
CA GLU A 92 19.34 -3.30 -6.77
C GLU A 92 18.26 -2.57 -5.96
N MET A 93 17.00 -2.85 -6.28
CA MET A 93 15.83 -2.20 -5.70
C MET A 93 15.43 -2.79 -4.36
N LYS A 94 15.50 -4.11 -4.20
CA LYS A 94 15.35 -4.79 -2.91
C LYS A 94 16.38 -4.27 -1.91
N ASP A 95 17.63 -4.17 -2.36
CA ASP A 95 18.72 -3.58 -1.60
C ASP A 95 18.46 -2.11 -1.24
N PHE A 96 17.98 -1.32 -2.20
CA PHE A 96 17.63 0.08 -1.95
C PHE A 96 16.48 0.23 -0.95
N ILE A 97 15.40 -0.56 -1.06
CA ILE A 97 14.28 -0.52 -0.11
C ILE A 97 14.75 -0.93 1.28
N ASN A 98 15.50 -2.02 1.36
CA ASN A 98 16.00 -2.56 2.62
C ASN A 98 16.99 -1.61 3.30
N LYS A 99 17.71 -0.77 2.53
CA LYS A 99 18.62 0.23 3.10
C LYS A 99 17.90 1.55 3.37
N TYR A 100 17.08 2.05 2.46
CA TYR A 100 16.51 3.39 2.51
C TYR A 100 15.21 3.48 3.34
N TYR A 101 14.27 2.57 3.13
CA TYR A 101 12.96 2.65 3.77
C TYR A 101 12.95 2.05 5.19
N LEU A 102 13.86 1.11 5.49
CA LEU A 102 14.17 0.72 6.87
C LEU A 102 14.72 1.91 7.69
N LEU A 103 15.60 2.74 7.11
CA LEU A 103 16.12 3.95 7.78
C LEU A 103 15.05 5.04 8.00
N LYS A 104 14.03 5.08 7.14
CA LYS A 104 12.88 5.97 7.30
C LYS A 104 11.76 5.36 8.16
N ASN A 105 11.83 4.07 8.47
CA ASN A 105 10.77 3.31 9.16
C ASN A 105 9.41 3.44 8.45
N GLU A 106 9.43 3.41 7.11
CA GLU A 106 8.24 3.52 6.26
C GLU A 106 7.73 2.14 5.80
N VAL A 107 8.61 1.14 5.80
CA VAL A 107 8.34 -0.27 5.44
C VAL A 107 9.00 -1.18 6.47
N LYS A 108 8.34 -2.29 6.82
CA LYS A 108 8.93 -3.41 7.56
C LYS A 108 9.34 -4.48 6.56
N TYR A 109 10.51 -5.09 6.76
CA TYR A 109 10.98 -6.22 5.96
C TYR A 109 11.16 -7.44 6.86
N ASN A 110 10.59 -8.57 6.45
CA ASN A 110 10.81 -9.86 7.09
C ASN A 110 11.74 -10.68 6.20
N GLU A 111 12.99 -10.81 6.61
CA GLU A 111 14.04 -11.53 5.87
C GLU A 111 13.77 -13.04 5.75
N GLU A 112 13.19 -13.67 6.78
CA GLU A 112 12.97 -15.12 6.81
C GLU A 112 11.93 -15.56 5.78
N GLU A 113 10.87 -14.76 5.62
CA GLU A 113 9.73 -15.04 4.74
C GLU A 113 9.77 -14.22 3.43
N ASP A 114 10.80 -13.38 3.25
CA ASP A 114 10.95 -12.42 2.14
C ASP A 114 9.69 -11.54 1.92
N LEU A 115 9.22 -10.87 2.99
CA LEU A 115 8.01 -10.05 2.95
C LEU A 115 8.28 -8.56 3.13
N TYR A 116 7.70 -7.75 2.24
CA TYR A 116 7.63 -6.31 2.35
C TYR A 116 6.27 -5.89 2.91
N ILE A 117 6.27 -5.24 4.06
CA ILE A 117 5.06 -4.99 4.86
C ILE A 117 4.92 -3.48 5.10
N SER A 118 3.76 -2.94 4.75
CA SER A 118 3.41 -1.56 5.08
C SER A 118 3.36 -1.38 6.60
N THR A 119 3.87 -0.25 7.08
CA THR A 119 3.78 0.12 8.50
C THR A 119 2.34 0.33 8.98
N LEU A 120 1.39 0.43 8.06
CA LEU A 120 -0.05 0.53 8.33
C LEU A 120 -0.71 -0.82 8.64
N VAL A 121 -0.01 -1.94 8.44
CA VAL A 121 -0.50 -3.29 8.80
C VAL A 121 -0.42 -3.48 10.31
N GLU A 122 -1.57 -3.77 10.92
CA GLU A 122 -1.72 -3.99 12.36
C GLU A 122 -1.35 -5.43 12.77
N ASP A 123 -1.86 -6.43 12.05
CA ASP A 123 -1.61 -7.86 12.30
C ASP A 123 -1.19 -8.56 11.00
N GLU A 124 0.13 -8.73 10.84
CA GLU A 124 0.74 -9.37 9.67
C GLU A 124 0.28 -10.81 9.48
N LYS A 125 0.23 -11.60 10.56
CA LYS A 125 -0.07 -13.03 10.50
C LYS A 125 -1.53 -13.26 10.12
N ALA A 126 -2.45 -12.50 10.72
CA ALA A 126 -3.85 -12.57 10.38
C ALA A 126 -4.08 -12.18 8.91
N LEU A 127 -3.46 -11.07 8.47
CA LEU A 127 -3.60 -10.57 7.11
C LEU A 127 -3.09 -11.56 6.06
N LEU A 128 -1.90 -12.14 6.27
CA LEU A 128 -1.33 -13.17 5.38
C LEU A 128 -2.23 -14.40 5.28
N SER A 129 -2.78 -14.86 6.40
CA SER A 129 -3.70 -16.00 6.44
C SER A 129 -4.96 -15.74 5.60
N GLU A 130 -5.51 -14.54 5.65
CA GLU A 130 -6.67 -14.16 4.83
C GLU A 130 -6.30 -13.99 3.35
N MET A 131 -5.17 -13.32 3.04
CA MET A 131 -4.65 -13.18 1.67
C MET A 131 -4.43 -14.53 0.99
N ALA A 132 -3.95 -15.54 1.73
CA ALA A 132 -3.72 -16.89 1.21
C ALA A 132 -5.00 -17.57 0.70
N LYS A 133 -6.19 -17.20 1.21
CA LYS A 133 -7.48 -17.71 0.72
C LYS A 133 -7.78 -17.25 -0.70
N ALA A 134 -7.20 -16.12 -1.12
CA ALA A 134 -7.33 -15.54 -2.45
C ALA A 134 -6.07 -15.73 -3.30
N LYS A 135 -5.30 -16.81 -3.10
CA LYS A 135 -4.02 -17.04 -3.81
C LYS A 135 -4.08 -16.93 -5.33
N GLU A 136 -5.17 -17.38 -5.95
CA GLU A 136 -5.39 -17.35 -7.40
C GLU A 136 -5.79 -15.95 -7.93
N LEU A 137 -6.16 -15.03 -7.03
CA LEU A 137 -6.47 -13.66 -7.40
C LEU A 137 -5.19 -12.97 -7.82
N LYS A 138 -5.22 -12.29 -8.97
CA LYS A 138 -4.11 -11.44 -9.42
C LYS A 138 -4.17 -10.10 -8.70
N TYR A 139 -3.04 -9.39 -8.65
CA TYR A 139 -3.02 -8.03 -8.13
C TYR A 139 -3.83 -7.07 -9.01
N ASN A 140 -4.58 -6.18 -8.38
CA ASN A 140 -5.23 -5.06 -9.07
C ASN A 140 -4.16 -4.00 -9.38
N LEU A 141 -3.62 -4.01 -10.60
CA LEU A 141 -2.54 -3.11 -11.00
C LEU A 141 -3.08 -1.70 -11.27
N LEU A 142 -2.44 -0.71 -10.66
CA LEU A 142 -2.65 0.72 -10.87
C LEU A 142 -1.61 1.33 -11.82
N PRO A 143 -1.92 2.49 -12.42
CA PRO A 143 -0.91 3.31 -13.08
C PRO A 143 0.19 3.75 -12.10
N THR A 144 1.42 3.88 -12.60
CA THR A 144 2.60 4.33 -11.84
C THR A 144 2.36 5.61 -11.04
N SER A 145 1.61 6.55 -11.61
CA SER A 145 1.27 7.84 -10.97
C SER A 145 0.39 7.69 -9.73
N GLU A 146 -0.40 6.62 -9.61
CA GLU A 146 -1.18 6.34 -8.41
C GLU A 146 -0.31 5.75 -7.31
N TYR A 147 0.62 4.84 -7.62
CA TYR A 147 1.57 4.36 -6.60
C TYR A 147 2.39 5.50 -6.00
N ILE A 148 2.86 6.43 -6.83
CA ILE A 148 3.57 7.63 -6.35
C ILE A 148 2.74 8.42 -5.33
N LYS A 149 1.39 8.43 -5.44
CA LYS A 149 0.51 9.05 -4.44
C LYS A 149 0.38 8.20 -3.18
N TYR A 150 0.26 6.88 -3.31
CA TYR A 150 0.30 5.96 -2.15
C TYR A 150 1.63 5.98 -1.39
N SER A 151 2.69 6.51 -1.99
CA SER A 151 3.94 6.78 -1.29
C SER A 151 3.87 8.02 -0.38
N GLU A 152 2.85 8.87 -0.54
CA GLU A 152 2.69 10.10 0.22
C GLU A 152 2.04 9.81 1.56
N LYS A 153 2.53 10.51 2.59
CA LYS A 153 1.97 10.41 3.93
C LYS A 153 0.49 10.78 3.92
N ASP A 154 -0.33 10.01 4.63
CA ASP A 154 -1.78 10.19 4.80
C ASP A 154 -2.63 10.01 3.52
N TYR A 155 -2.05 9.58 2.40
CA TYR A 155 -2.82 9.23 1.20
C TYR A 155 -3.26 7.76 1.24
N LEU A 156 -4.58 7.53 1.25
CA LEU A 156 -5.19 6.19 1.30
C LEU A 156 -6.02 5.85 0.06
N GLY A 157 -5.87 6.63 -1.01
CA GLY A 157 -6.64 6.50 -2.25
C GLY A 157 -7.83 7.46 -2.34
N LYS A 158 -8.36 7.61 -3.55
CA LYS A 158 -9.63 8.32 -3.79
C LYS A 158 -10.79 7.37 -3.56
N ILE A 159 -11.48 7.50 -2.43
CA ILE A 159 -12.55 6.59 -2.04
C ILE A 159 -13.90 7.32 -2.11
N PRO A 160 -14.87 6.80 -2.90
CA PRO A 160 -16.22 7.34 -2.93
C PRO A 160 -16.82 7.47 -1.51
N GLY A 161 -17.34 8.65 -1.20
CA GLY A 161 -17.92 8.96 0.11
C GLY A 161 -16.96 9.65 1.08
N PHE A 162 -15.64 9.70 0.80
CA PHE A 162 -14.64 10.32 1.68
C PHE A 162 -14.99 11.77 2.03
N ASP A 163 -15.07 12.66 1.04
CA ASP A 163 -15.30 14.09 1.26
C ASP A 163 -16.63 14.37 1.98
N LYS A 164 -17.63 13.51 1.74
CA LYS A 164 -18.94 13.63 2.38
C LYS A 164 -18.85 13.26 3.86
N LEU A 165 -18.23 12.13 4.18
CA LEU A 165 -18.06 11.70 5.57
C LEU A 165 -17.09 12.61 6.33
N GLU A 166 -16.02 13.08 5.68
CA GLU A 166 -15.04 13.99 6.29
C GLU A 166 -15.73 15.27 6.79
N LYS A 167 -16.65 15.83 6.00
CA LYS A 167 -17.42 17.02 6.40
C LYS A 167 -18.32 16.79 7.61
N ILE A 168 -18.76 15.55 7.84
CA ILE A 168 -19.69 15.21 8.93
C ILE A 168 -18.93 14.83 10.20
N VAL A 169 -17.89 14.00 10.07
CA VAL A 169 -17.24 13.35 11.22
C VAL A 169 -15.75 13.66 11.37
N GLY A 170 -15.18 14.43 10.45
CA GLY A 170 -13.77 14.81 10.43
C GLY A 170 -12.86 13.76 9.79
N LYS A 171 -11.74 14.23 9.23
CA LYS A 171 -10.77 13.43 8.47
C LYS A 171 -10.23 12.23 9.24
N GLU A 172 -9.86 12.44 10.50
CA GLU A 172 -9.23 11.40 11.34
C GLU A 172 -10.11 10.15 11.48
N ARG A 173 -11.43 10.35 11.65
CA ARG A 173 -12.37 9.24 11.81
C ARG A 173 -12.60 8.48 10.51
N VAL A 174 -12.65 9.20 9.38
CA VAL A 174 -12.73 8.59 8.04
C VAL A 174 -11.48 7.77 7.74
N VAL A 175 -10.30 8.31 8.06
CA VAL A 175 -9.00 7.60 7.93
C VAL A 175 -8.99 6.33 8.77
N LYS A 176 -9.44 6.38 10.04
CA LYS A 176 -9.55 5.20 10.91
C LYS A 176 -10.47 4.12 10.33
N LEU A 177 -11.62 4.52 9.76
CA LEU A 177 -12.53 3.58 9.08
C LEU A 177 -11.84 2.89 7.90
N ILE A 178 -11.11 3.63 7.07
CA ILE A 178 -10.41 3.08 5.90
C ILE A 178 -9.32 2.10 6.34
N LEU A 179 -8.49 2.48 7.32
CA LEU A 179 -7.43 1.61 7.84
C LEU A 179 -7.97 0.36 8.50
N ALA A 180 -9.06 0.48 9.27
CA ALA A 180 -9.74 -0.68 9.85
C ALA A 180 -10.28 -1.64 8.78
N SER A 181 -10.82 -1.09 7.69
CA SER A 181 -11.28 -1.88 6.54
C SER A 181 -10.11 -2.59 5.84
N LYS A 182 -9.00 -1.87 5.58
CA LYS A 182 -7.80 -2.44 4.94
C LYS A 182 -7.17 -3.57 5.76
N ASN A 183 -7.22 -3.47 7.08
CA ASN A 183 -6.79 -4.50 8.03
C ASN A 183 -7.83 -5.63 8.24
N ASP A 184 -8.82 -5.74 7.35
CA ASP A 184 -9.84 -6.80 7.33
C ASP A 184 -10.62 -6.97 8.65
N LYS A 185 -10.84 -5.87 9.38
CA LYS A 185 -11.73 -5.90 10.55
C LYS A 185 -13.17 -6.12 10.11
N ASN A 186 -13.98 -6.71 11.00
CA ASN A 186 -15.37 -6.98 10.71
C ASN A 186 -16.14 -5.67 10.41
N PRO A 187 -16.86 -5.55 9.28
CA PRO A 187 -17.58 -4.33 8.92
C PRO A 187 -18.57 -3.83 9.98
N THR A 188 -19.23 -4.73 10.71
CA THR A 188 -20.14 -4.36 11.80
C THR A 188 -19.39 -3.69 12.94
N ASP A 189 -18.25 -4.24 13.35
CA ASP A 189 -17.41 -3.68 14.41
C ASP A 189 -16.81 -2.33 13.97
N ILE A 190 -16.35 -2.24 12.71
CA ILE A 190 -15.87 -0.98 12.11
C ILE A 190 -16.94 0.11 12.20
N ILE A 191 -18.19 -0.19 11.83
CA ILE A 191 -19.27 0.79 11.87
C ILE A 191 -19.64 1.16 13.31
N GLN A 192 -19.66 0.20 14.23
CA GLN A 192 -19.92 0.48 15.65
C GLN A 192 -18.88 1.46 16.22
N ASP A 193 -17.59 1.22 15.96
CA ASP A 193 -16.52 2.12 16.37
C ASP A 193 -16.59 3.47 15.65
N PHE A 194 -16.96 3.45 14.36
CA PHE A 194 -17.13 4.67 13.56
C PHE A 194 -18.20 5.59 14.14
N VAL A 195 -19.37 5.07 14.54
CA VAL A 195 -20.43 5.92 15.10
C VAL A 195 -20.28 6.18 16.60
N LYS A 196 -19.37 5.49 17.28
CA LYS A 196 -19.16 5.61 18.72
C LYS A 196 -18.86 7.04 19.15
N GLY A 197 -19.64 7.51 20.13
CA GLY A 197 -19.51 8.84 20.72
C GLY A 197 -20.10 9.98 19.86
N LEU A 198 -20.73 9.69 18.73
CA LEU A 198 -21.43 10.69 17.94
C LEU A 198 -22.85 10.89 18.48
N THR A 199 -23.27 12.15 18.61
CA THR A 199 -24.65 12.53 18.95
C THR A 199 -25.36 12.97 17.67
N MET A 200 -26.37 12.22 17.24
CA MET A 200 -27.17 12.56 16.05
C MET A 200 -28.48 13.22 16.47
N ALA A 201 -28.99 14.15 15.66
CA ALA A 201 -30.22 14.87 15.94
C ALA A 201 -31.46 13.98 15.79
N THR A 202 -31.43 13.07 14.82
CA THR A 202 -32.53 12.14 14.51
C THR A 202 -32.03 10.71 14.28
N LYS A 203 -32.94 9.75 14.29
CA LYS A 203 -32.64 8.36 13.94
C LYS A 203 -32.27 8.24 12.47
N GLU A 204 -32.96 9.01 11.64
CA GLU A 204 -32.78 9.07 10.19
C GLU A 204 -31.37 9.57 9.83
N ASP A 205 -30.84 10.56 10.57
CA ASP A 205 -29.46 11.03 10.39
C ASP A 205 -28.43 9.95 10.75
N ALA A 206 -28.70 9.21 11.83
CA ALA A 206 -27.83 8.09 12.24
C ALA A 206 -27.83 6.97 11.19
N GLU A 207 -28.99 6.60 10.67
CA GLU A 207 -29.13 5.61 9.60
C GLU A 207 -28.41 6.06 8.32
N ALA A 208 -28.59 7.33 7.92
CA ALA A 208 -27.93 7.88 6.75
C ALA A 208 -26.40 7.89 6.87
N LEU A 209 -25.87 8.17 8.07
CA LEU A 209 -24.43 8.12 8.33
C LEU A 209 -23.89 6.69 8.26
N ILE A 210 -24.62 5.72 8.84
CA ILE A 210 -24.26 4.30 8.78
C ILE A 210 -24.25 3.82 7.33
N ASP A 211 -25.28 4.16 6.56
CA ASP A 211 -25.39 3.80 5.15
C ASP A 211 -24.23 4.37 4.33
N GLU A 212 -23.86 5.64 4.57
CA GLU A 212 -22.73 6.26 3.90
C GLU A 212 -21.40 5.60 4.31
N GLY A 213 -21.22 5.30 5.59
CA GLY A 213 -20.07 4.53 6.10
C GLY A 213 -19.94 3.18 5.41
N MET A 214 -21.03 2.40 5.35
CA MET A 214 -21.07 1.10 4.68
C MET A 214 -20.81 1.21 3.17
N LYS A 215 -21.33 2.24 2.50
CA LYS A 215 -21.01 2.49 1.09
C LYS A 215 -19.52 2.75 0.91
N MET A 216 -18.90 3.56 1.77
CA MET A 216 -17.47 3.83 1.69
C MET A 216 -16.64 2.55 1.91
N ILE A 217 -16.94 1.77 2.96
CA ILE A 217 -16.28 0.47 3.24
C ILE A 217 -16.26 -0.43 1.99
N ASN A 218 -17.41 -0.54 1.29
CA ASN A 218 -17.51 -1.36 0.09
C ASN A 218 -16.67 -0.87 -1.11
N ASN A 219 -16.22 0.39 -1.10
CA ASN A 219 -15.35 0.96 -2.13
C ASN A 219 -13.89 1.15 -1.64
N VAL A 220 -13.54 0.66 -0.44
CA VAL A 220 -12.14 0.63 0.02
C VAL A 220 -11.40 -0.50 -0.70
N PRO A 221 -10.27 -0.25 -1.37
CA PRO A 221 -9.39 -1.31 -1.88
C PRO A 221 -8.79 -2.07 -0.69
N LEU A 222 -9.04 -3.39 -0.62
CA LEU A 222 -8.64 -4.22 0.51
C LEU A 222 -7.35 -4.97 0.21
N TRP A 223 -6.50 -5.11 1.22
CA TRP A 223 -5.24 -5.86 1.13
C TRP A 223 -5.46 -7.36 0.95
N VAL A 224 -6.43 -7.93 1.70
CA VAL A 224 -6.87 -9.34 1.53
C VAL A 224 -7.38 -9.66 0.12
N LEU A 225 -7.80 -8.63 -0.63
CA LEU A 225 -8.26 -8.75 -2.02
C LEU A 225 -7.23 -8.20 -3.02
N LYS A 226 -5.95 -8.11 -2.66
CA LYS A 226 -4.86 -7.66 -3.53
C LYS A 226 -5.16 -6.33 -4.26
N GLY A 227 -5.77 -5.39 -3.55
CA GLY A 227 -6.10 -4.05 -4.07
C GLY A 227 -7.45 -3.93 -4.79
N TYR A 228 -8.28 -4.99 -4.81
CA TYR A 228 -9.67 -4.86 -5.23
C TYR A 228 -10.57 -4.39 -4.07
N THR A 229 -11.66 -3.73 -4.43
CA THR A 229 -12.76 -3.42 -3.50
C THR A 229 -13.70 -4.62 -3.38
N ALA A 230 -14.40 -4.73 -2.25
CA ALA A 230 -15.45 -5.75 -2.08
C ALA A 230 -16.53 -5.65 -3.18
N LYS A 231 -16.88 -4.42 -3.57
CA LYS A 231 -17.83 -4.15 -4.66
C LYS A 231 -17.36 -4.70 -6.00
N GLU A 232 -16.09 -4.53 -6.37
CA GLU A 232 -15.54 -5.05 -7.63
C GLU A 232 -15.55 -6.58 -7.64
N ILE A 233 -15.13 -7.24 -6.55
CA ILE A 233 -15.16 -8.69 -6.44
C ILE A 233 -16.60 -9.21 -6.60
N VAL A 234 -17.56 -8.65 -5.87
CA VAL A 234 -18.97 -9.05 -5.97
C VAL A 234 -19.52 -8.79 -7.38
N SER A 235 -19.16 -7.68 -8.03
CA SER A 235 -19.59 -7.39 -9.40
C SER A 235 -19.03 -8.41 -10.39
N SER A 236 -17.75 -8.76 -10.30
CA SER A 236 -17.11 -9.76 -11.16
C SER A 236 -17.74 -11.15 -11.02
N LEU A 237 -18.17 -11.52 -9.80
CA LEU A 237 -18.89 -12.77 -9.55
C LEU A 237 -20.31 -12.76 -10.14
N LYS A 238 -20.98 -11.60 -10.15
CA LYS A 238 -22.29 -11.42 -10.81
C LYS A 238 -22.17 -11.46 -12.33
N GLU A 239 -21.02 -11.04 -12.88
CA GLU A 239 -20.73 -11.11 -14.32
C GLU A 239 -20.36 -12.52 -14.80
N LYS A 240 -19.94 -13.43 -13.90
CA LYS A 240 -20.11 -14.88 -14.09
C LYS A 240 -21.61 -15.24 -14.04
N LYS A 241 -22.42 -14.60 -14.87
CA LYS A 241 -23.71 -15.14 -15.29
C LYS A 241 -23.41 -16.49 -15.89
N VAL A 242 -23.82 -17.56 -15.22
CA VAL A 242 -23.78 -18.92 -15.76
C VAL A 242 -24.25 -18.84 -17.20
N GLY A 243 -23.37 -19.22 -18.13
CA GLY A 243 -23.66 -19.09 -19.55
C GLY A 243 -24.98 -19.82 -19.80
N ARG A 244 -25.91 -19.22 -20.56
CA ARG A 244 -27.23 -19.85 -20.82
C ARG A 244 -27.11 -21.32 -21.28
N ASN A 245 -25.98 -21.70 -21.88
CA ASN A 245 -25.68 -23.06 -22.32
C ASN A 245 -24.79 -23.90 -21.39
N GLU A 246 -24.25 -23.35 -20.29
CA GLU A 246 -23.42 -24.06 -19.31
C GLU A 246 -24.27 -24.95 -18.39
N PRO A 247 -23.68 -26.00 -17.76
CA PRO A 247 -24.36 -26.81 -16.76
C PRO A 247 -24.94 -25.95 -15.64
N CYS A 248 -26.19 -26.23 -15.27
CA CYS A 248 -26.93 -25.44 -14.30
C CYS A 248 -26.37 -25.68 -12.88
N PRO A 249 -26.08 -24.62 -12.11
CA PRO A 249 -25.46 -24.72 -10.80
C PRO A 249 -26.32 -25.42 -9.73
N CYS A 250 -27.59 -25.71 -10.01
CA CYS A 250 -28.45 -26.50 -9.11
C CYS A 250 -28.15 -28.01 -9.11
N GLY A 251 -27.12 -28.47 -9.83
CA GLY A 251 -26.71 -29.88 -9.86
C GLY A 251 -27.57 -30.77 -10.76
N SER A 252 -28.51 -30.21 -11.52
CA SER A 252 -29.43 -31.00 -12.38
C SER A 252 -28.79 -31.60 -13.64
N GLY A 253 -27.55 -31.21 -13.97
CA GLY A 253 -26.87 -31.59 -15.21
C GLY A 253 -27.42 -30.95 -16.49
N LYS A 254 -28.51 -30.16 -16.41
CA LYS A 254 -29.13 -29.48 -17.58
C LYS A 254 -28.43 -28.15 -17.87
N LYS A 255 -28.52 -27.66 -19.11
CA LYS A 255 -28.04 -26.29 -19.46
C LYS A 255 -28.85 -25.22 -18.70
N TYR A 256 -28.21 -24.15 -18.22
CA TYR A 256 -28.82 -23.10 -17.38
C TYR A 256 -30.14 -22.55 -17.94
N LYS A 257 -30.20 -22.22 -19.24
CA LYS A 257 -31.42 -21.73 -19.92
C LYS A 257 -32.60 -22.70 -19.94
N LYS A 258 -32.34 -23.99 -19.73
CA LYS A 258 -33.37 -25.04 -19.69
C LYS A 258 -33.72 -25.46 -18.26
N CYS A 259 -33.16 -24.80 -17.25
CA CYS A 259 -33.38 -25.08 -15.83
C CYS A 259 -33.67 -23.77 -15.09
N CYS A 260 -32.76 -23.30 -14.21
CA CYS A 260 -32.97 -22.13 -13.37
C CYS A 260 -32.97 -20.79 -14.13
N GLY A 261 -32.48 -20.76 -15.37
CA GLY A 261 -32.46 -19.57 -16.22
C GLY A 261 -33.63 -19.48 -17.21
N LYS A 262 -34.76 -20.12 -16.90
CA LYS A 262 -36.03 -19.97 -17.62
C LYS A 262 -36.69 -18.64 -17.27
#